data_AF-A0A2K1L783-F1
#
_entry.id   AF-A0A2K1L783-F1
#
_cell.length_a   1.000
_cell.length_b   1.000
_cell.length_c   1.000
_cell.angle_alpha   90.00
_cell.angle_beta   90.00
_cell.angle_gamma   90.00
#
_symmetry.space_group_name_H-M   'P 1'
#
loop_
_entity.id
_entity.type
_entity.pdbx_description
1 polymer ?
#
loop_
_entity_poly.entity_id
_entity_poly.type
_entity_poly.pdbx_seq_one_letter_code
_entity_poly.pdbx_strand_id
1 'polypeptide(L)' 'NINAKLLKKQQLEIYIDVAHGLHYLYIRIGQSIIHRDAKTTKIFLNKNFISKIVDFRLAMVKTIIKKTHI' A
#
# COMPACT_ATOMS: atom_id res chain seq x y z
N ASN A 1 -28.08 14.62 -2.30
CA ASN A 1 -27.66 13.77 -3.43
C ASN A 1 -26.97 12.52 -2.88
N ILE A 2 -27.67 11.37 -2.89
CA ILE A 2 -27.21 10.10 -2.29
C ILE A 2 -26.02 9.50 -3.05
N ASN A 3 -25.97 9.68 -4.37
CA ASN A 3 -24.91 9.15 -5.23
C ASN A 3 -23.54 9.80 -4.95
N ALA A 4 -23.52 11.10 -4.66
CA ALA A 4 -22.29 11.79 -4.28
C ALA A 4 -21.73 11.30 -2.92
N LYS A 5 -22.61 10.91 -1.99
CA LYS A 5 -22.21 10.36 -0.67
C LYS A 5 -21.66 8.94 -0.81
N LEU A 6 -22.29 8.12 -1.66
CA LEU A 6 -21.83 6.76 -1.97
C LEU A 6 -20.43 6.77 -2.61
N LEU A 7 -20.21 7.67 -3.58
CA LEU A 7 -18.91 7.84 -4.24
C LEU A 7 -17.80 8.23 -3.26
N LYS A 8 -18.08 9.14 -2.32
CA LYS A 8 -17.11 9.52 -1.27
C LYS A 8 -16.74 8.37 -0.35
N LYS A 9 -17.71 7.53 0.02
CA LYS A 9 -17.47 6.34 0.84
C LYS A 9 -16.55 5.37 0.12
N GLN A 10 -16.82 5.09 -1.16
CA GLN A 10 -15.97 4.22 -1.98
C GLN A 10 -14.55 4.78 -2.12
N GLN A 11 -14.39 6.09 -2.36
CA GLN A 11 -13.06 6.71 -2.42
C GLN A 11 -12.28 6.54 -1.10
N LEU A 12 -12.95 6.69 0.04
CA LEU A 12 -12.32 6.52 1.35
C LEU A 12 -11.85 5.07 1.57
N GLU A 13 -12.66 4.09 1.20
CA GLU A 13 -12.31 2.66 1.28
C GLU A 13 -11.05 2.35 0.44
N ILE A 14 -10.95 2.93 -0.76
CA ILE A 14 -9.76 2.79 -1.62
C ILE A 14 -8.51 3.37 -0.94
N TYR A 15 -8.60 4.56 -0.35
CA TYR A 15 -7.45 5.16 0.35
C TYR A 15 -7.01 4.34 1.57
N ILE A 16 -7.96 3.76 2.31
CA ILE A 16 -7.68 2.89 3.46
C ILE A 16 -6.94 1.63 3.01
N ASP A 17 -7.42 0.96 1.95
CA ASP A 17 -6.77 -0.24 1.43
C ASP A 17 -5.33 0.03 0.94
N VAL A 18 -5.11 1.17 0.28
CA VAL A 18 -3.78 1.61 -0.17
C VAL A 18 -2.85 1.83 1.02
N ALA A 19 -3.33 2.52 2.06
CA ALA A 19 -2.56 2.76 3.27
C ALA A 19 -2.18 1.45 3.96
N HIS A 20 -3.11 0.50 4.06
CA HIS A 20 -2.84 -0.83 4.60
C HIS A 20 -1.81 -1.60 3.77
N GLY A 21 -1.93 -1.58 2.44
CA GLY A 21 -0.96 -2.23 1.55
C GLY A 21 0.45 -1.65 1.68
N LEU A 22 0.57 -0.32 1.74
CA LEU A 22 1.86 0.35 1.92
C LEU A 22 2.46 0.06 3.31
N HIS A 23 1.61 0.07 4.34
CA HIS A 23 2.00 -0.26 5.69
C HIS A 23 2.51 -1.71 5.79
N TYR A 24 1.83 -2.65 5.13
CA TYR A 24 2.24 -4.05 5.06
C TYR A 24 3.62 -4.23 4.40
N LEU A 25 3.91 -3.46 3.34
CA LEU A 25 5.22 -3.50 2.70
C LEU A 25 6.32 -2.91 3.59
N TYR A 26 6.00 -1.86 4.34
CA TYR A 26 6.97 -1.16 5.18
C TYR A 26 7.23 -1.86 6.52
N ILE A 27 6.23 -2.51 7.10
CA ILE A 27 6.29 -3.14 8.42
C ILE A 27 6.32 -4.66 8.28
N ARG A 28 7.52 -5.20 8.15
CA ARG A 28 7.82 -6.60 8.48
C ARG A 28 8.99 -6.61 9.45
N ILE A 29 8.83 -7.34 10.55
CA ILE A 29 9.87 -7.46 11.58
C ILE A 29 11.13 -8.05 10.91
N GLY A 30 12.22 -7.28 10.91
CA GLY A 30 13.51 -7.69 10.36
C GLY A 30 13.72 -7.43 8.86
N GLN A 31 12.68 -7.16 8.07
CA GLN A 31 12.78 -6.91 6.62
C GLN A 31 11.69 -5.95 6.15
N SER A 32 12.00 -4.81 5.54
CA SER A 32 11.01 -3.98 4.86
C SER A 32 11.12 -4.11 3.33
N ILE A 33 9.99 -4.07 2.63
CA ILE A 33 9.94 -4.00 1.17
C ILE A 33 9.70 -2.54 0.79
N ILE A 34 10.69 -1.92 0.17
CA ILE A 34 10.59 -0.55 -0.33
C ILE A 34 10.17 -0.62 -1.79
N HIS A 35 8.93 -0.21 -2.10
CA HIS A 35 8.39 -0.26 -3.47
C HIS A 35 9.15 0.63 -4.47
N ARG A 36 9.67 1.79 -4.02
CA ARG A 36 10.43 2.81 -4.77
C ARG A 36 9.74 3.46 -5.99
N ASP A 37 8.63 2.91 -6.48
CA ASP A 37 7.78 3.54 -7.52
C ASP A 37 6.29 3.58 -7.10
N ALA A 38 6.02 4.06 -5.88
CA ALA A 38 4.67 4.17 -5.35
C ALA A 38 3.93 5.35 -6.00
N LYS A 39 3.31 5.11 -7.15
CA LYS A 39 2.46 6.07 -7.88
C LYS A 39 1.02 5.58 -7.89
N THR A 40 0.06 6.51 -7.96
CA THR A 40 -1.37 6.19 -8.10
C THR A 40 -1.70 5.34 -9.33
N THR A 41 -0.89 5.43 -10.39
CA THR A 41 -0.98 4.58 -11.59
C THR A 41 -0.56 3.11 -11.36
N LYS A 42 0.00 2.79 -10.18
CA LYS A 42 0.43 1.45 -9.74
C LYS A 42 -0.46 0.89 -8.63
N ILE A 43 -1.61 1.52 -8.40
CA ILE A 43 -2.68 1.03 -7.52
C ILE A 43 -3.76 0.47 -8.44
N PHE A 44 -3.79 -0.84 -8.61
CA PHE A 44 -4.80 -1.49 -9.43
C PHE A 44 -6.11 -1.62 -8.64
N LEU A 45 -7.19 -1.08 -9.18
CA LEU A 45 -8.53 -1.30 -8.65
C LEU A 45 -9.19 -2.45 -9.41
N ASN A 46 -9.69 -3.46 -8.70
CA ASN A 46 -10.52 -4.48 -9.34
C ASN A 46 -12.00 -4.05 -9.39
N LYS A 47 -12.83 -4.85 -10.07
CA LYS A 47 -14.28 -4.62 -10.22
C LYS A 47 -15.06 -4.57 -8.90
N ASN A 48 -14.45 -4.98 -7.78
CA ASN A 48 -15.05 -4.95 -6.44
C ASN A 48 -14.51 -3.77 -5.60
N PHE A 49 -13.84 -2.79 -6.22
CA PHE A 49 -13.21 -1.64 -5.54
C PHE A 49 -12.09 -2.00 -4.56
N ILE A 50 -11.58 -3.24 -4.60
CA ILE A 50 -10.43 -3.64 -3.80
C ILE A 50 -9.17 -3.12 -4.49
N SER A 51 -8.36 -2.37 -3.75
CA SER A 51 -7.08 -1.86 -4.26
C SER A 51 -5.94 -2.86 -4.05
N LYS A 52 -5.01 -2.92 -5.01
CA LYS A 52 -3.79 -3.73 -4.94
C LYS A 52 -2.59 -2.93 -5.40
N ILE A 53 -1.50 -2.99 -4.64
CA ILE A 53 -0.21 -2.43 -5.05
C ILE A 53 0.41 -3.38 -6.08
N VAL A 54 0.78 -2.86 -7.25
CA VAL A 54 1.34 -3.63 -8.37
C VAL A 54 2.65 -3.02 -8.86
N ASP A 55 3.43 -3.81 -9.61
CA ASP A 55 4.73 -3.43 -10.20
C ASP A 55 5.88 -3.24 -9.19
N PHE A 56 6.34 -4.36 -8.63
CA PHE A 56 7.48 -4.44 -7.72
C PHE A 56 8.84 -4.54 -8.45
N ARG A 57 8.93 -4.22 -9.73
CA ARG A 57 10.19 -4.40 -10.50
C ARG A 57 11.36 -3.57 -9.96
N LEU A 58 11.06 -2.46 -9.29
CA LEU A 58 12.05 -1.63 -8.59
C LEU A 58 12.06 -1.86 -7.09
N ALA A 59 11.34 -2.86 -6.56
CA ALA A 59 11.29 -3.06 -5.12
C ALA A 59 12.64 -3.53 -4.56
N MET A 60 12.93 -3.14 -3.32
CA MET A 60 14.14 -3.56 -2.61
C MET A 60 13.77 -4.08 -1.23
N VAL A 61 14.34 -5.23 -0.85
CA VAL A 61 14.25 -5.76 0.51
C VAL A 61 15.35 -5.12 1.34
N LYS A 62 14.98 -4.37 2.37
CA LYS A 62 15.91 -3.80 3.35
C LYS A 62 15.83 -4.62 4.63
N THR A 63 16.88 -5.38 4.92
CA THR A 63 17.01 -6.03 6.23
C THR A 63 17.23 -4.95 7.27
N ILE A 64 16.27 -4.79 8.19
CA ILE A 64 16.46 -3.94 9.36
C ILE A 64 17.17 -4.81 10.38
N ILE A 65 18.51 -4.82 10.31
CA ILE A 65 19.32 -5.34 11.41
C ILE A 65 19.06 -4.38 12.57
N LYS A 66 18.24 -4.77 13.54
CA LYS A 66 18.23 -4.09 14.83
C LYS A 66 19.65 -4.19 15.36
N LYS A 67 20.43 -3.09 15.33
CA LYS A 67 21.60 -2.96 16.20
C LYS A 67 21.07 -2.92 17.63
N THR A 68 20.84 -4.08 18.21
CA THR A 68 20.95 -4.24 19.66
C THR A 68 22.41 -4.01 19.98
N HIS A 69 22.75 -2.79 20.38
CA HIS A 69 23.95 -2.57 21.18
C HIS A 69 23.77 -3.41 22.45
N ILE A 70 24.51 -4.52 22.52
CA ILE A 70 24.81 -5.25 23.75
C ILE A 70 26.12 -4.68 24.26
#